data_AF-A0A7K9I269-F1
#
_entry.id   AF-A0A7K9I269-F1
#
_cell.length_a   1.000
_cell.length_b   1.000
_cell.length_c   1.000
_cell.angle_alpha   90.00
_cell.angle_beta   90.00
_cell.angle_gamma   90.00
#
_symmetry.space_group_name_H-M   'P 1'
#
loop_
_entity.id
_entity.type
_entity.pdbx_description
1 polymer ?
#
loop_
_entity_poly.entity_id
_entity_poly.type
_entity_poly.pdbx_seq_one_letter_code
_entity_poly.pdbx_strand_id
1 'polypeptide(L)' 'CHLPASPGCHTLTCVTWRPRGSWQERLRQLFVGGGPQLLAPEASTGSERFRLRSEAAGSVHLQLGLLLRHFSRYGVQC' A
#
# COMPACT_ATOMS: atom_id res chain seq x y z
N CYS A 1 0.87 2.63 -5.26
CA CYS A 1 -0.16 3.01 -6.24
C CYS A 1 -0.12 4.50 -6.42
N HIS A 2 -0.38 5.01 -7.62
CA HIS A 2 -0.57 6.44 -7.83
C HIS A 2 -2.04 6.79 -7.61
N LEU A 3 -2.30 7.95 -7.02
CA LEU A 3 -3.65 8.47 -6.87
C LEU A 3 -4.06 9.17 -8.18
N PRO A 4 -5.33 9.03 -8.61
CA PRO A 4 -5.85 9.80 -9.73
C PRO A 4 -5.81 11.30 -9.40
N ALA A 5 -5.57 12.13 -10.40
CA ALA A 5 -5.54 13.59 -10.25
C ALA A 5 -6.89 14.25 -10.59
N SER A 6 -7.89 13.47 -11.02
CA SER A 6 -9.22 13.95 -11.37
C SER A 6 -10.21 13.81 -10.20
N PRO A 7 -11.15 14.75 -10.04
CA PRO A 7 -12.20 14.62 -9.04
C PRO A 7 -13.17 13.49 -9.41
N GLY A 8 -13.82 12.89 -8.42
CA GLY A 8 -14.81 11.83 -8.60
C GLY A 8 -14.50 10.55 -7.84
N CYS A 9 -15.30 9.50 -8.09
CA CYS A 9 -15.17 8.19 -7.47
C CYS A 9 -14.31 7.27 -8.33
N HIS A 10 -13.22 6.77 -7.77
CA HIS A 10 -12.25 5.94 -8.45
C HIS A 10 -12.12 4.59 -7.75
N THR A 11 -12.02 3.52 -8.53
CA THR A 11 -11.67 2.19 -8.01
C THR A 11 -10.20 1.93 -8.28
N LEU A 12 -9.43 1.67 -7.24
CA LEU A 12 -8.00 1.40 -7.30
C LEU A 12 -7.72 -0.01 -6.82
N THR A 13 -6.86 -0.72 -7.56
CA THR A 13 -6.32 -2.00 -7.11
C THR A 13 -4.87 -1.80 -6.72
N CYS A 14 -4.57 -2.03 -5.45
CA CYS A 14 -3.26 -1.82 -4.88
C CYS A 14 -2.57 -3.11 -4.51
N VAL A 15 -1.55 -3.45 -5.28
CA VAL A 15 -0.67 -4.58 -4.95
C VAL A 15 0.11 -4.28 -3.67
N THR A 16 0.05 -5.22 -2.74
CA THR A 16 0.79 -5.16 -1.48
C THR A 16 2.01 -6.07 -1.56
N TRP A 17 3.00 -5.73 -0.74
CA TRP A 17 4.21 -6.51 -0.60
C TRP A 17 4.54 -6.67 0.87
N ARG A 18 5.31 -7.71 1.18
CA ARG A 18 5.85 -7.94 2.52
C ARG A 18 7.35 -8.21 2.44
N PRO A 19 8.12 -7.88 3.49
CA PRO A 19 9.54 -8.23 3.52
C PRO A 19 9.69 -9.75 3.49
N ARG A 20 10.67 -10.22 2.73
CA ARG A 20 10.98 -11.64 2.60
C ARG A 20 11.97 -12.02 3.71
N GLY A 21 11.46 -12.72 4.72
CA GLY A 21 12.28 -13.33 5.77
C GLY A 21 13.06 -14.55 5.29
N SER A 22 13.89 -15.08 6.17
CA SER A 22 14.52 -16.38 6.03
C SER A 22 13.48 -17.51 5.97
N TRP A 23 13.89 -18.68 5.47
CA TRP A 23 13.02 -19.84 5.39
C TRP A 23 12.51 -20.30 6.77
N GLN A 24 13.34 -20.17 7.81
CA GLN A 24 12.96 -20.51 9.20
C GLN A 24 11.83 -19.59 9.70
N GLU A 25 11.91 -18.28 9.41
CA GLU A 25 10.87 -17.32 9.76
C GLU A 25 9.57 -17.59 9.00
N ARG A 26 9.65 -18.00 7.72
CA ARG A 26 8.48 -18.41 6.94
C ARG A 26 7.78 -19.62 7.54
N LEU A 27 8.54 -20.60 8.01
CA LEU A 27 8.01 -21.75 8.74
C LEU A 27 7.32 -21.33 10.04
N ARG A 28 7.98 -20.51 10.86
CA ARG A 28 7.38 -19.98 12.10
C ARG A 28 6.09 -19.21 11.82
N GLN A 29 6.08 -18.37 10.78
CA GLN A 29 4.90 -17.61 10.37
C GLN A 29 3.70 -18.49 10.00
N LEU A 30 3.95 -19.65 9.37
CA LEU A 30 2.89 -20.59 8.98
C LEU A 30 2.27 -21.32 10.18
N PHE A 31 3.04 -21.60 11.23
CA PHE A 31 2.60 -22.45 12.35
C PHE A 31 2.28 -21.68 13.64
N VAL A 32 3.00 -20.59 13.92
CA VAL A 32 2.89 -19.80 15.15
C VAL A 32 2.27 -18.43 14.88
N GLY A 33 2.22 -18.01 13.61
CA GLY A 33 1.91 -16.64 13.24
C GLY A 33 3.10 -15.69 13.49
N GLY A 34 2.91 -14.41 13.16
CA GLY A 34 3.99 -13.42 13.16
C GLY A 34 4.89 -13.53 11.92
N GLY A 35 5.17 -12.40 11.28
CA GLY A 35 6.02 -12.33 10.10
C GLY A 35 7.13 -11.29 10.29
N PRO A 36 8.14 -11.28 9.40
CA PRO A 36 9.15 -10.23 9.40
C PRO A 36 8.46 -8.86 9.30
N GLN A 37 8.82 -7.96 10.20
CA GLN A 37 8.34 -6.59 10.22
C GLN A 37 9.46 -5.63 9.81
N LEU A 38 9.08 -4.55 9.14
CA LEU A 38 10.00 -3.47 8.85
C LEU A 38 10.33 -2.74 10.16
N LEU A 39 11.60 -2.75 10.53
CA LEU A 39 12.11 -1.97 11.66
C LEU A 39 12.09 -0.46 11.36
N ALA A 40 12.31 -0.11 10.09
CA ALA A 40 12.39 1.25 9.57
C ALA A 40 11.36 1.41 8.43
N PRO A 41 10.17 1.99 8.68
CA PRO A 41 9.14 2.20 7.67
C PRO A 41 9.62 3.04 6.48
N GLU A 42 10.51 4.00 6.69
CA GLU A 42 11.08 4.90 5.69
C GLU A 42 11.81 4.16 4.56
N ALA A 43 12.35 2.97 4.84
CA ALA A 43 12.99 2.13 3.83
C ALA A 43 12.01 1.66 2.74
N SER A 44 10.69 1.68 3.02
CA SER A 44 9.64 1.28 2.08
C SER A 44 9.40 2.29 0.94
N THR A 45 9.64 3.58 1.20
CA THR A 45 9.35 4.70 0.28
C THR A 45 10.61 5.41 -0.22
N GLY A 46 11.76 5.18 0.42
CA GLY A 46 13.03 5.83 0.08
C GLY A 46 13.80 5.21 -1.09
N SER A 47 14.87 5.90 -1.49
CA SER A 47 15.80 5.46 -2.56
C SER A 47 16.48 4.12 -2.28
N GLU A 48 16.47 3.65 -1.03
CA GLU A 48 17.05 2.38 -0.61
C GLU A 48 16.11 1.18 -0.76
N ARG A 49 14.89 1.38 -1.29
CA ARG A 49 13.91 0.30 -1.49
C ARG A 49 14.46 -0.91 -2.25
N PHE A 50 15.42 -0.71 -3.16
CA PHE A 50 16.05 -1.80 -3.91
C PHE A 50 16.83 -2.80 -3.03
N ARG A 51 17.25 -2.39 -1.83
CA ARG A 51 17.95 -3.25 -0.86
C ARG A 51 16.99 -4.18 -0.11
N LEU A 52 15.69 -3.83 -0.07
CA LEU A 52 14.68 -4.64 0.59
C LEU A 52 14.29 -5.84 -0.28
N ARG A 53 14.58 -7.04 0.21
CA ARG A 53 14.00 -8.26 -0.36
C ARG A 53 12.53 -8.31 0.00
N SER A 54 11.67 -8.24 -1.00
CA SER A 54 10.21 -8.28 -0.83
C SER A 54 9.58 -9.42 -1.65
N GLU A 55 8.39 -9.85 -1.22
CA GLU A 55 7.53 -10.76 -1.98
C GLU A 55 6.10 -10.21 -2.04
N ALA A 56 5.36 -10.61 -3.07
CA ALA A 56 3.98 -10.21 -3.26
C ALA A 56 3.09 -10.75 -2.12
N ALA A 57 2.24 -9.88 -1.56
CA ALA A 57 1.39 -10.19 -0.41
C ALA A 57 -0.11 -10.02 -0.70
N GLY A 58 -0.48 -10.03 -1.99
CA GLY A 58 -1.86 -9.86 -2.45
C GLY A 58 -2.16 -8.47 -2.99
N SER A 59 -3.45 -8.14 -3.09
CA SER A 59 -3.94 -6.87 -3.60
C SER A 59 -5.14 -6.38 -2.80
N VAL A 60 -5.17 -5.09 -2.49
CA VAL A 60 -6.29 -4.42 -1.82
C VAL A 60 -7.07 -3.64 -2.86
N HIS A 61 -8.39 -3.83 -2.88
CA HIS A 61 -9.30 -3.06 -3.73
C HIS A 61 -9.88 -1.91 -2.91
N LEU A 62 -9.74 -0.69 -3.42
CA LEU A 62 -10.11 0.54 -2.74
C LEU A 62 -11.09 1.31 -3.63
N GLN A 63 -12.17 1.82 -3.04
CA GLN A 63 -13.02 2.84 -3.66
C GLN A 63 -12.70 4.17 -2.99
N LEU A 64 -12.31 5.17 -3.80
CA LEU A 64 -11.79 6.43 -3.31
C LEU A 64 -12.55 7.59 -3.95
N GLY A 65 -13.16 8.43 -3.13
CA GLY A 65 -13.77 9.70 -3.56
C GLY A 65 -12.75 10.82 -3.47
N LEU A 66 -12.39 11.43 -4.60
CA LEU A 66 -11.47 12.56 -4.65
C LEU A 66 -12.23 13.87 -4.81
N LEU A 67 -12.07 14.74 -3.82
CA LEU A 67 -12.54 16.12 -3.84
C LEU A 67 -11.34 17.07 -3.94
N LEU A 68 -11.26 17.81 -5.03
CA LEU A 68 -10.20 18.80 -5.26
C LEU A 68 -10.62 20.18 -4.69
N ARG A 69 -9.64 21.07 -4.45
CA ARG A 69 -9.90 22.46 -4.03
C ARG A 69 -10.77 23.19 -5.08
N HIS A 70 -11.56 24.18 -4.62
CA HIS A 70 -12.59 24.90 -5.40
C HIS A 70 -13.87 24.11 -5.71
N PHE A 71 -14.27 23.18 -4.82
CA PHE A 71 -15.52 22.41 -4.91
C PHE A 71 -16.78 23.25 -5.14
N SER A 72 -16.81 24.49 -4.62
CA SER A 72 -17.91 25.44 -4.81
C SER A 72 -18.14 25.86 -6.27
N ARG A 73 -17.12 25.73 -7.15
CA ARG A 73 -17.24 26.01 -8.59
C ARG A 73 -17.81 24.82 -9.38
N TYR A 74 -17.82 23.63 -8.79
CA TYR A 74 -18.23 22.36 -9.43
C TYR A 74 -19.55 21.79 -8.89
N GLY A 75 -20.32 22.59 -8.15
CA GLY A 75 -21.70 22.26 -7.78
C GLY A 75 -21.87 21.14 -6.75
N VAL A 76 -20.82 20.78 -6.00
CA VAL A 76 -20.91 19.78 -4.93
C VAL A 76 -21.29 20.49 -3.63
N GLN A 77 -22.59 20.50 -3.31
CA GLN A 77 -23.12 20.91 -2.00
C GLN A 77 -23.33 19.66 -1.14
N CYS A 78 -22.89 19.73 0.12
CA CYS A 78 -23.11 18.68 1.12
C CYS A 78 -24.60 18.56 1.47
#